data_AF-I1SVG9-F1
#
_entry.id   AF-I1SVG9-F1
#
_cell.length_a   1.000
_cell.length_b   1.000
_cell.length_c   1.000
_cell.angle_alpha   90.00
_cell.angle_beta   90.00
_cell.angle_gamma   90.00
#
_symmetry.space_group_name_H-M   'P 1'
#
loop_
_entity.id
_entity.type
_entity.pdbx_description
1 polymer ?
#
loop_
_entity_poly.entity_id
_entity_poly.type
_entity_poly.pdbx_seq_one_letter_code
_entity_poly.pdbx_strand_id
1 'polypeptide(L)'
;GVAKVCQLLQGTGTLLWRGVSLAGAEFGEGSLPGTYGSNYIYPSADSATYYKNKGMNLVRLPFRWERLQPTLNQVFDANELSRLTGFVNAVTATGQTVLLDPHNYARYYGNVIGSSAVPNSAYADFWRRLATQFKGNPRVIFGLMNEPNSMPIEQW
;
A
#
# COMPACT_ATOMS: atom_id res chain seq x y z
N GLY A 1 8.50 -13.53 12.27
CA GLY A 1 9.61 -13.22 13.19
C GLY A 1 10.87 -13.00 12.38
N VAL A 2 11.65 -11.98 12.72
CA VAL A 2 12.85 -11.48 12.01
C VAL A 2 13.86 -12.60 11.68
N ALA A 3 13.91 -13.65 12.50
CA ALA A 3 14.73 -14.84 12.29
C ALA A 3 14.48 -15.58 10.95
N LYS A 4 13.24 -15.61 10.44
CA LYS A 4 12.93 -16.28 9.16
C LYS A 4 13.45 -15.51 7.94
N VAL A 5 13.65 -14.20 8.05
CA VAL A 5 14.15 -13.37 6.94
C VAL A 5 15.66 -13.57 6.77
N CYS A 6 16.42 -13.71 7.86
CA CYS A 6 17.85 -14.04 7.78
C CYS A 6 18.12 -15.47 7.30
N GLN A 7 17.21 -16.42 7.56
CA GLN A 7 17.44 -17.82 7.20
C GLN A 7 17.28 -18.11 5.69
N LEU A 8 16.65 -17.20 4.94
CA LEU A 8 16.54 -17.24 3.47
C LEU A 8 17.80 -16.71 2.75
N LEU A 9 18.79 -16.18 3.47
CA LEU A 9 19.94 -15.46 2.92
C LEU A 9 21.25 -16.26 2.91
N GLN A 10 21.22 -17.55 3.26
CA GLN A 10 22.39 -18.39 3.05
C GLN A 10 22.48 -18.81 1.56
N GLY A 11 23.23 -18.03 0.76
CA GLY A 11 24.16 -18.69 -0.17
C GLY A 11 24.17 -18.39 -1.68
N THR A 12 23.54 -17.35 -2.25
CA THR A 12 23.62 -17.16 -3.74
C THR A 12 23.80 -15.74 -4.27
N GLY A 13 23.95 -14.70 -3.43
CA GLY A 13 24.13 -13.31 -3.93
C GLY A 13 22.94 -12.77 -4.75
N THR A 14 21.76 -13.39 -4.63
CA THR A 14 20.57 -13.04 -5.41
C THR A 14 19.75 -11.97 -4.68
N LEU A 15 19.26 -10.96 -5.40
CA LEU A 15 18.36 -9.94 -4.86
C LEU A 15 17.10 -10.60 -4.26
N LEU A 16 16.82 -10.30 -3.00
CA LEU A 16 15.65 -10.81 -2.27
C LEU A 16 14.33 -10.43 -2.97
N TRP A 17 14.25 -9.19 -3.48
CA TRP A 17 13.06 -8.68 -4.15
C TRP A 17 13.39 -8.16 -5.54
N ARG A 18 12.61 -8.59 -6.53
CA ARG A 18 12.58 -8.08 -7.90
C ARG A 18 11.11 -7.99 -8.28
N GLY A 19 10.65 -6.80 -8.63
CA GLY A 19 9.23 -6.52 -8.64
C GLY A 19 8.77 -5.52 -9.68
N VAL A 20 7.47 -5.26 -9.62
CA VAL A 20 6.74 -4.33 -10.48
C VAL A 20 5.79 -3.49 -9.63
N SER A 21 5.58 -2.23 -10.00
CA SER A 21 4.44 -1.45 -9.50
C SER A 21 3.22 -1.70 -10.37
N LEU A 22 2.13 -2.16 -9.77
CA LEU A 22 0.84 -2.28 -10.46
C LEU A 22 -0.06 -1.12 -10.05
N ALA A 23 -0.01 -0.07 -10.87
CA ALA A 23 -0.81 1.13 -10.73
C ALA A 23 -2.30 0.89 -11.05
N GLY A 24 -3.14 1.79 -10.57
CA GLY A 24 -4.57 1.85 -10.84
C GLY A 24 -5.36 2.35 -9.65
N ALA A 25 -5.10 1.82 -8.45
CA ALA A 25 -5.93 2.11 -7.27
C ALA A 25 -5.67 3.52 -6.71
N GLU A 26 -4.58 4.14 -7.14
CA GLU A 26 -4.18 5.51 -6.87
C GLU A 26 -4.63 6.54 -7.91
N PHE A 27 -5.15 6.12 -9.07
CA PHE A 27 -5.52 7.04 -10.16
C PHE A 27 -6.63 8.02 -9.77
N GLY A 28 -6.81 9.10 -10.53
CA GLY A 28 -7.94 10.02 -10.35
C GLY A 28 -7.88 10.84 -9.06
N GLU A 29 -6.71 11.35 -8.68
CA GLU A 29 -6.51 12.14 -7.45
C GLU A 29 -7.30 13.45 -7.39
N GLY A 30 -7.71 13.98 -8.54
CA GLY A 30 -8.64 15.12 -8.60
C GLY A 30 -10.09 14.77 -8.28
N SER A 31 -10.40 13.50 -8.01
CA SER A 31 -11.75 13.01 -7.71
C SER A 31 -11.71 12.01 -6.55
N LEU A 32 -11.85 12.52 -5.32
CA LEU A 32 -11.81 11.75 -4.09
C LEU A 32 -13.18 11.79 -3.37
N PRO A 33 -13.76 10.64 -2.99
CA PRO A 33 -13.21 9.28 -3.13
C PRO A 33 -13.21 8.78 -4.58
N GLY A 34 -14.02 9.38 -5.46
CA GLY A 34 -14.16 8.96 -6.86
C GLY A 34 -14.92 7.63 -7.00
N THR A 35 -15.14 7.21 -8.23
CA THR A 35 -15.93 6.03 -8.58
C THR A 35 -15.02 4.92 -9.10
N TYR A 36 -15.04 3.76 -8.44
CA TYR A 36 -14.35 2.57 -8.92
C TYR A 36 -14.87 2.13 -10.29
N GLY A 37 -13.97 1.76 -11.19
CA GLY A 37 -14.29 1.42 -12.58
C GLY A 37 -14.39 2.64 -13.51
N SER A 38 -14.24 3.85 -12.98
CA SER A 38 -14.22 5.09 -13.76
C SER A 38 -13.00 5.94 -13.42
N ASN A 39 -12.91 6.47 -12.19
CA ASN A 39 -11.78 7.31 -11.78
C ASN A 39 -10.54 6.49 -11.42
N TYR A 40 -10.75 5.24 -11.00
CA TYR A 40 -9.68 4.33 -10.60
C TYR A 40 -10.12 2.87 -10.75
N ILE A 41 -9.14 1.96 -10.78
CA ILE A 41 -9.36 0.51 -10.85
C ILE A 41 -8.38 -0.19 -9.89
N TYR A 42 -8.59 -1.46 -9.58
CA TYR A 42 -7.54 -2.29 -9.01
C TYR A 42 -6.91 -3.12 -10.12
N PRO A 43 -5.57 -3.35 -10.08
CA PRO A 43 -4.96 -4.33 -10.97
C PRO A 43 -5.56 -5.72 -10.75
N SER A 44 -5.56 -6.55 -11.79
CA SER A 44 -6.03 -7.93 -11.67
C SER A 44 -4.95 -8.84 -11.08
N ALA A 45 -5.37 -9.96 -10.48
CA ALA A 45 -4.45 -11.02 -10.05
C ALA A 45 -3.69 -11.63 -11.24
N ASP A 46 -4.29 -11.61 -12.44
CA ASP A 46 -3.64 -12.07 -13.67
C ASP A 46 -2.48 -11.17 -14.07
N SER A 47 -2.58 -9.85 -13.88
CA SER A 47 -1.45 -8.93 -14.08
C SER A 47 -0.28 -9.29 -13.16
N ALA A 48 -0.53 -9.56 -11.88
CA ALA A 48 0.51 -10.00 -10.95
C ALA A 48 1.12 -11.35 -11.36
N THR A 49 0.28 -12.30 -11.80
CA THR A 49 0.70 -13.62 -12.28
C THR A 49 1.56 -13.52 -13.54
N TYR A 50 1.25 -12.62 -14.46
CA TYR A 50 2.08 -12.36 -15.63
C TYR A 50 3.51 -12.00 -15.22
N TYR A 51 3.69 -11.04 -14.30
CA TYR A 51 5.02 -10.63 -13.83
C TYR A 51 5.69 -11.71 -12.98
N LYS A 52 4.92 -12.50 -12.24
CA LYS A 52 5.43 -13.71 -11.57
C LYS A 52 6.10 -14.66 -12.56
N ASN A 53 5.44 -14.92 -13.69
CA ASN A 53 5.96 -15.80 -14.75
C ASN A 53 7.18 -15.21 -15.48
N LYS A 54 7.44 -13.90 -15.31
CA LYS A 54 8.67 -13.23 -15.73
C LYS A 54 9.78 -13.23 -14.66
N GLY A 55 9.56 -13.94 -13.55
CA GLY A 55 10.53 -14.10 -12.47
C GLY A 55 10.47 -13.03 -11.36
N MET A 56 9.42 -12.19 -11.34
CA MET A 56 9.23 -11.19 -10.29
C MET A 56 8.51 -11.78 -9.07
N ASN A 57 8.94 -11.39 -7.87
CA ASN A 57 8.42 -11.90 -6.61
C ASN A 57 7.83 -10.83 -5.68
N LEU A 58 7.88 -9.55 -6.09
CA LEU A 58 7.31 -8.41 -5.37
C LEU A 58 6.36 -7.63 -6.27
N VAL A 59 5.20 -7.26 -5.74
CA VAL A 59 4.27 -6.31 -6.35
C VAL A 59 4.14 -5.10 -5.44
N ARG A 60 4.48 -3.91 -5.92
CA ARG A 60 4.11 -2.66 -5.25
C ARG A 60 2.72 -2.25 -5.70
N LEU A 61 1.83 -2.01 -4.74
CA LEU A 61 0.45 -1.59 -4.97
C LEU A 61 0.25 -0.18 -4.42
N PRO A 62 0.33 0.85 -5.28
CA PRO A 62 -0.14 2.19 -4.95
C PRO A 62 -1.65 2.22 -4.70
N PHE A 63 -2.10 2.94 -3.68
CA PHE A 63 -3.52 3.20 -3.41
C PHE A 63 -3.69 4.56 -2.69
N ARG A 64 -4.91 5.11 -2.61
CA ARG A 64 -5.17 6.38 -1.89
C ARG A 64 -5.66 6.17 -0.46
N TRP A 65 -5.06 6.91 0.48
CA TRP A 65 -5.53 6.99 1.87
C TRP A 65 -6.98 7.49 1.93
N GLU A 66 -7.34 8.53 1.19
CA GLU A 66 -8.68 9.14 1.18
C GLU A 66 -9.78 8.17 0.73
N ARG A 67 -9.44 7.16 -0.07
CA ARG A 67 -10.39 6.11 -0.46
C ARG A 67 -10.53 5.07 0.63
N LEU A 68 -9.41 4.63 1.20
CA LEU A 68 -9.42 3.60 2.23
C LEU A 68 -9.98 4.11 3.57
N GLN A 69 -9.68 5.34 3.94
CA GLN A 69 -10.15 6.01 5.15
C GLN A 69 -10.68 7.42 4.81
N PRO A 70 -11.94 7.54 4.34
CA PRO A 70 -12.51 8.83 3.90
C PRO A 70 -12.61 9.90 5.00
N THR A 71 -12.60 9.47 6.26
CA THR A 71 -12.59 10.36 7.43
C THR A 71 -11.50 9.94 8.40
N LEU A 72 -10.61 10.87 8.77
CA LEU A 72 -9.54 10.61 9.73
C LEU A 72 -10.07 9.97 11.02
N ASN A 73 -9.30 9.02 11.57
CA ASN A 73 -9.60 8.28 12.79
C ASN A 73 -10.86 7.39 12.76
N GLN A 74 -11.59 7.33 11.64
CA GLN A 74 -12.74 6.45 11.47
C GLN A 74 -12.33 5.07 10.94
N VAL A 75 -13.30 4.15 10.93
CA VAL A 75 -13.15 2.85 10.27
C VAL A 75 -12.85 3.05 8.78
N PHE A 76 -12.21 2.06 8.17
CA PHE A 76 -11.99 2.07 6.73
C PHE A 76 -13.31 1.91 5.97
N ASP A 77 -13.37 2.49 4.77
CA ASP A 77 -14.45 2.21 3.83
C ASP A 77 -14.46 0.70 3.54
N ALA A 78 -15.62 0.07 3.74
CA ALA A 78 -15.73 -1.38 3.67
C ALA A 78 -15.52 -1.91 2.25
N ASN A 79 -15.96 -1.17 1.22
CA ASN A 79 -15.83 -1.58 -0.17
C ASN A 79 -14.38 -1.45 -0.62
N GLU A 80 -13.71 -0.34 -0.28
CA GLU A 80 -12.32 -0.12 -0.61
C GLU A 80 -11.39 -1.09 0.13
N LEU A 81 -11.66 -1.34 1.42
CA LEU A 81 -10.94 -2.37 2.17
C LEU A 81 -11.12 -3.75 1.54
N SER A 82 -12.34 -4.10 1.09
CA SER A 82 -12.60 -5.35 0.39
C SER A 82 -11.78 -5.49 -0.90
N ARG A 83 -11.71 -4.44 -1.73
CA ARG A 83 -10.88 -4.44 -2.95
C ARG A 83 -9.40 -4.61 -2.63
N LEU A 84 -8.89 -3.84 -1.66
CA LEU A 84 -7.49 -3.89 -1.24
C LEU A 84 -7.11 -5.29 -0.73
N THR A 85 -7.90 -5.83 0.21
CA THR A 85 -7.66 -7.15 0.78
C THR A 85 -7.83 -8.27 -0.25
N GLY A 86 -8.80 -8.16 -1.16
CA GLY A 86 -9.02 -9.12 -2.24
C GLY A 86 -7.80 -9.23 -3.15
N PHE A 87 -7.26 -8.10 -3.60
CA PHE A 87 -6.03 -8.09 -4.40
C PHE A 87 -4.83 -8.65 -3.62
N VAL A 88 -4.60 -8.17 -2.39
CA VAL A 88 -3.46 -8.64 -1.56
C VAL A 88 -3.53 -10.14 -1.33
N ASN A 89 -4.69 -10.67 -0.96
CA ASN A 89 -4.87 -12.10 -0.71
C ASN A 89 -4.66 -12.93 -1.98
N ALA A 90 -5.22 -12.49 -3.12
CA ALA A 90 -5.03 -13.18 -4.39
C ALA A 90 -3.55 -13.25 -4.79
N VAL A 91 -2.82 -12.14 -4.71
CA VAL A 91 -1.39 -12.10 -5.06
C VAL A 91 -0.55 -12.93 -4.07
N THR A 92 -0.77 -12.75 -2.77
CA THR A 92 0.03 -13.44 -1.74
C THR A 92 -0.24 -14.95 -1.67
N ALA A 93 -1.43 -15.41 -2.08
CA ALA A 93 -1.73 -16.83 -2.25
C ALA A 93 -0.86 -17.51 -3.32
N THR A 94 -0.36 -16.75 -4.31
CA THR A 94 0.57 -17.27 -5.32
C THR A 94 2.02 -17.38 -4.82
N GLY A 95 2.32 -16.91 -3.61
CA GLY A 95 3.66 -16.88 -3.04
C GLY A 95 4.42 -15.57 -3.26
N GLN A 96 3.91 -14.64 -4.09
CA GLN A 96 4.46 -13.29 -4.25
C GLN A 96 4.21 -12.42 -3.03
N THR A 97 5.05 -11.41 -2.82
CA THR A 97 4.89 -10.40 -1.76
C THR A 97 4.25 -9.14 -2.30
N VAL A 98 3.42 -8.48 -1.50
CA VAL A 98 2.81 -7.19 -1.82
C VAL A 98 3.38 -6.11 -0.92
N LEU A 99 3.90 -5.04 -1.52
CA LEU A 99 4.24 -3.79 -0.85
C LEU A 99 3.05 -2.84 -0.99
N LEU A 100 2.39 -2.56 0.14
CA LEU A 100 1.32 -1.58 0.23
C LEU A 100 1.92 -0.17 0.25
N ASP A 101 1.43 0.70 -0.60
CA ASP A 101 1.95 2.05 -0.80
C ASP A 101 0.81 3.07 -0.78
N PRO A 102 0.54 3.75 0.36
CA PRO A 102 -0.31 4.94 0.37
C PRO A 102 0.36 6.00 -0.50
N HIS A 103 -0.23 6.26 -1.66
CA HIS A 103 0.35 7.06 -2.72
C HIS A 103 -0.05 8.54 -2.53
N ASN A 104 0.40 9.13 -1.43
CA ASN A 104 -0.23 10.30 -0.85
C ASN A 104 0.68 11.53 -0.70
N TYR A 105 1.97 11.45 -1.04
CA TYR A 105 2.90 12.60 -1.02
C TYR A 105 2.94 13.33 0.33
N ALA A 106 2.84 12.55 1.42
CA ALA A 106 2.71 13.02 2.79
C ALA A 106 1.52 13.98 3.03
N ARG A 107 0.42 13.80 2.27
CA ARG A 107 -0.79 14.62 2.34
C ARG A 107 -2.06 13.78 2.43
N TYR A 108 -3.07 14.35 3.06
CA TYR A 108 -4.44 13.83 3.12
C TYR A 108 -5.42 14.94 2.74
N TYR A 109 -6.19 14.74 1.67
CA TYR A 109 -7.00 15.79 1.01
C TYR A 109 -6.20 17.10 0.83
N GLY A 110 -4.94 16.97 0.38
CA GLY A 110 -4.03 18.10 0.12
C GLY A 110 -3.34 18.70 1.35
N ASN A 111 -3.78 18.37 2.56
CA ASN A 111 -3.17 18.89 3.79
C ASN A 111 -1.97 18.03 4.21
N VAL A 112 -0.86 18.68 4.57
CA VAL A 112 0.40 18.00 4.95
C VAL A 112 0.25 17.30 6.30
N ILE A 113 0.76 16.07 6.42
CA ILE A 113 0.84 15.33 7.68
C ILE A 113 1.70 16.09 8.69
N GLY A 114 1.24 16.18 9.93
CA GLY A 114 1.84 16.99 11.00
C GLY A 114 1.24 18.40 11.10
N SER A 115 0.38 18.80 10.15
CA SER A 115 -0.41 20.02 10.28
C SER A 115 -1.53 19.87 11.31
N SER A 116 -2.17 20.98 11.67
CA SER A 116 -3.38 20.96 12.52
C SER A 116 -4.55 20.21 11.86
N ALA A 117 -4.63 20.24 10.53
CA ALA A 117 -5.68 19.54 9.77
C ALA A 117 -5.43 18.02 9.68
N VAL A 118 -4.16 17.59 9.68
CA VAL A 118 -3.75 16.17 9.57
C VAL A 118 -2.66 15.90 10.61
N PRO A 119 -3.00 15.75 11.89
CA PRO A 119 -2.02 15.53 12.94
C PRO A 119 -1.34 14.16 12.77
N ASN A 120 -0.10 14.03 13.27
CA ASN A 120 0.67 12.76 13.23
C ASN A 120 -0.11 11.59 13.85
N SER A 121 -0.96 11.85 14.84
CA SER A 121 -1.82 10.83 15.46
C SER A 121 -2.83 10.22 14.48
N ALA A 122 -3.33 10.98 13.50
CA ALA A 122 -4.27 10.47 12.50
C ALA A 122 -3.57 9.54 11.49
N TYR A 123 -2.34 9.88 11.10
CA TYR A 123 -1.52 9.01 10.26
C TYR A 123 -1.07 7.72 11.00
N ALA A 124 -0.75 7.84 12.29
CA ALA A 124 -0.48 6.68 13.14
C ALA A 124 -1.73 5.78 13.30
N ASP A 125 -2.92 6.35 13.43
CA ASP A 125 -4.18 5.59 13.47
C ASP A 125 -4.43 4.81 12.17
N PHE A 126 -4.25 5.47 11.01
CA PHE A 126 -4.32 4.83 9.70
C PHE A 126 -3.42 3.59 9.64
N TRP A 127 -2.13 3.74 9.98
CA TRP A 127 -1.18 2.63 9.94
C TRP A 127 -1.48 1.55 10.97
N ARG A 128 -1.92 1.91 12.18
CA ARG A 128 -2.34 0.94 13.20
C ARG A 128 -3.48 0.06 12.68
N ARG A 129 -4.49 0.64 12.04
CA ARG A 129 -5.64 -0.09 11.46
C ARG A 129 -5.19 -0.98 10.31
N LEU A 130 -4.38 -0.45 9.39
CA LEU A 130 -3.91 -1.20 8.23
C LEU A 130 -2.98 -2.37 8.62
N ALA A 131 -2.06 -2.13 9.56
CA ALA A 131 -1.21 -3.17 10.10
C ALA A 131 -2.02 -4.25 10.83
N THR A 132 -3.07 -3.85 11.57
CA THR A 132 -3.98 -4.81 12.23
C THR A 132 -4.69 -5.70 11.21
N GLN A 133 -5.14 -5.14 10.08
CA GLN A 133 -5.76 -5.90 9.00
C GLN A 133 -4.83 -6.98 8.43
N PHE A 134 -3.55 -6.66 8.25
CA PHE A 134 -2.59 -7.54 7.57
C PHE A 134 -1.61 -8.27 8.49
N LYS A 135 -1.74 -8.17 9.82
CA LYS A 135 -0.80 -8.76 10.81
C LYS A 135 -0.56 -10.27 10.63
N GLY A 136 -1.51 -10.99 10.05
CA GLY A 136 -1.43 -12.43 9.80
C GLY A 136 -0.81 -12.82 8.46
N ASN A 137 -0.55 -11.86 7.57
CA ASN A 137 -0.02 -12.13 6.24
C ASN A 137 1.49 -11.80 6.17
N PRO A 138 2.39 -12.81 6.20
CA PRO A 138 3.84 -12.58 6.21
C PRO A 138 4.39 -12.10 4.86
N ARG A 139 3.55 -12.00 3.83
CA ARG A 139 3.89 -11.53 2.48
C ARG A 139 3.38 -10.11 2.21
N VAL A 140 3.11 -9.34 3.27
CA VAL A 140 2.78 -7.92 3.18
C VAL A 140 3.94 -7.09 3.72
N ILE A 141 4.39 -6.12 2.92
CA ILE A 141 5.36 -5.09 3.28
C ILE A 141 4.62 -3.75 3.32
N PHE A 142 4.98 -2.88 4.27
CA PHE A 142 4.41 -1.54 4.39
C PHE A 142 5.40 -0.50 3.86
N GLY A 143 5.12 0.06 2.68
CA GLY A 143 5.74 1.29 2.22
C GLY A 143 5.01 2.47 2.86
N LEU A 144 5.68 3.21 3.74
CA LEU A 144 5.01 4.17 4.62
C LEU A 144 4.27 5.27 3.83
N MET A 145 4.90 5.79 2.78
CA MET A 145 4.34 6.88 2.00
C MET A 145 5.07 6.99 0.67
N ASN A 146 4.34 7.21 -0.41
CA ASN A 146 4.95 7.64 -1.65
C ASN A 146 5.42 9.09 -1.55
N GLU A 147 6.70 9.32 -1.80
CA GLU A 147 7.31 10.62 -2.15
C GLU A 147 6.84 11.83 -1.31
N PRO A 148 7.04 11.83 0.02
CA PRO A 148 7.01 13.06 0.81
C PRO A 148 7.84 14.15 0.14
N ASN A 149 7.25 15.32 -0.08
CA ASN A 149 7.90 16.42 -0.79
C ASN A 149 7.32 17.78 -0.41
N SER A 150 8.07 18.84 -0.71
CA SER A 150 7.67 20.23 -0.51
C SER A 150 7.21 20.50 0.94
N MET A 151 7.93 19.92 1.91
CA MET A 151 7.74 20.06 3.36
C MET A 151 9.11 19.91 4.06
N PRO A 152 9.28 20.42 5.29
CA PRO A 152 10.50 20.19 6.07
C PRO A 152 10.76 18.71 6.29
N ILE A 153 12.02 18.28 6.21
CA ILE A 153 12.40 16.87 6.38
C ILE A 153 12.15 16.42 7.81
N GLU A 154 12.41 17.29 8.80
CA GLU A 154 12.23 17.00 10.22
C GLU A 154 10.76 16.83 10.63
N GLN A 155 9.83 17.34 9.82
CA GLN A 155 8.41 17.15 10.02
C GLN A 155 7.94 15.76 9.54
N TRP A 156 8.64 15.18 8.58
CA TRP A 156 8.33 13.87 8.01
C TRP A 156 8.92 12.73 8.85
#